data_AF-A0A1Y3NHP1-F1
#
_entry.id   AF-A0A1Y3NHP1-F1
#
_cell.length_a   1.000
_cell.length_b   1.000
_cell.length_c   1.000
_cell.angle_alpha   90.00
_cell.angle_beta   90.00
_cell.angle_gamma   90.00
#
_symmetry.space_group_name_H-M   'P 1'
#
loop_
_entity.id
_entity.type
_entity.pdbx_description
1 polymer ?
#
loop_
_entity_poly.entity_id
_entity_poly.type
_entity_poly.pdbx_seq_one_letter_code
_entity_poly.pdbx_strand_id
1 'polypeptide(L)'
;MSIATIEKNLSAIKGRAAKGKRRERNKTKSVEDKKENDDDNKYDSLKNINAFSQVSRYHTETIDSYAKDIDLKDLNIFVGDRELLTDANLKLYQGVHYGLIGQNGIGKSTLLKAIGYKLIIGFPDQVQTHYVEQFENVNLDKRVIDIILESDKKAERIKKEHNLLQEAVEGGNTQKIVQAVLQIKYDRLCSALEEQEKVFKRRSRERAKEAREKYFVIEKQVNEAKR
;
A
#
# COMPACT_ATOMS: atom_id res chain seq x y z
N MET A 1 26.17 -5.21 -15.31
CA MET A 1 25.30 -5.40 -14.13
C MET A 1 25.81 -4.48 -13.03
N SER A 2 25.05 -3.46 -12.65
CA SER A 2 25.42 -2.56 -11.55
C SER A 2 24.84 -3.12 -10.25
N ILE A 3 25.70 -3.42 -9.28
CA ILE A 3 25.32 -3.98 -7.99
C ILE A 3 24.91 -2.81 -7.08
N ALA A 4 23.70 -2.84 -6.52
CA ALA A 4 23.39 -1.95 -5.39
C ALA A 4 24.21 -2.42 -4.19
N THR A 5 25.24 -1.64 -3.85
CA THR A 5 25.99 -1.82 -2.60
C THR A 5 25.12 -1.31 -1.45
N ILE A 6 24.49 -2.24 -0.73
CA ILE A 6 23.91 -1.95 0.59
C ILE A 6 25.07 -2.08 1.57
N GLU A 7 25.66 -0.95 1.99
CA GLU A 7 26.62 -0.93 3.09
C GLU A 7 25.88 -1.25 4.39
N LYS A 8 26.04 -2.48 4.87
CA LYS A 8 25.37 -3.00 6.07
C LYS A 8 26.38 -3.03 7.21
N ASN A 9 26.29 -2.09 8.15
CA ASN A 9 26.98 -2.21 9.44
C ASN A 9 26.28 -3.28 10.28
N LEU A 10 26.77 -4.52 10.20
CA LEU A 10 26.29 -5.67 10.97
C LEU A 10 26.82 -5.62 12.41
N SER A 11 26.04 -5.07 13.33
CA SER A 11 26.17 -5.41 14.76
C SER A 11 25.26 -6.60 15.08
N ALA A 12 25.83 -7.57 15.79
CA ALA A 12 25.29 -8.91 15.97
C ALA A 12 24.11 -8.97 16.96
N ILE A 13 23.08 -9.77 16.65
CA ILE A 13 22.08 -10.19 17.65
C ILE A 13 21.85 -11.71 17.53
N LYS A 14 22.30 -12.42 18.57
CA LYS A 14 22.08 -13.86 18.81
C LYS A 14 20.62 -14.09 19.22
N GLY A 15 19.89 -14.94 18.49
CA GLY A 15 18.53 -15.37 18.83
C GLY A 15 18.45 -16.88 19.03
N ARG A 16 18.00 -17.31 20.21
CA ARG A 16 17.85 -18.70 20.66
C ARG A 16 16.68 -19.42 19.97
N ALA A 17 16.86 -20.70 19.68
CA ALA A 17 15.87 -21.60 19.07
C ALA A 17 14.76 -22.01 20.06
N ALA A 18 13.50 -22.02 19.60
CA ALA A 18 12.37 -22.65 20.29
C ALA A 18 11.64 -23.62 19.35
N LYS A 19 11.45 -24.85 19.83
CA LYS A 19 10.90 -26.03 19.15
C LYS A 19 9.43 -25.89 18.78
N GLY A 20 9.07 -26.33 17.56
CA GLY A 20 7.70 -26.44 17.09
C GLY A 20 6.94 -27.66 17.64
N LYS A 21 5.62 -27.51 17.79
CA LYS A 21 4.65 -28.61 17.86
C LYS A 21 3.63 -28.43 16.73
N ARG A 22 3.60 -29.42 15.83
CA ARG A 22 2.71 -29.57 14.68
C ARG A 22 1.34 -30.07 15.15
N ARG A 23 0.25 -29.43 14.71
CA ARG A 23 -1.10 -30.00 14.75
C ARG A 23 -1.81 -29.73 13.41
N GLU A 24 -2.10 -30.83 12.71
CA GLU A 24 -2.99 -30.90 11.54
C GLU A 24 -4.45 -31.10 11.99
N ARG A 25 -5.38 -30.46 11.28
CA ARG A 25 -6.68 -30.95 10.74
C ARG A 25 -7.62 -29.76 10.51
N ASN A 26 -7.97 -29.48 9.24
CA ASN A 26 -9.21 -29.87 8.52
C ASN A 26 -10.48 -29.24 9.13
N LYS A 27 -11.45 -28.65 8.42
CA LYS A 27 -11.79 -28.60 6.99
C LYS A 27 -12.92 -27.54 6.82
N THR A 28 -13.12 -27.11 5.57
CA THR A 28 -14.40 -26.65 4.96
C THR A 28 -15.14 -25.45 5.56
N LYS A 29 -14.94 -24.25 4.98
CA LYS A 29 -15.98 -23.22 4.82
C LYS A 29 -15.82 -22.49 3.46
N SER A 30 -16.98 -22.12 2.93
CA SER A 30 -17.41 -21.55 1.64
C SER A 30 -16.41 -20.68 0.86
N VAL A 31 -16.51 -20.75 -0.47
CA VAL A 31 -15.64 -20.08 -1.47
C VAL A 31 -16.08 -18.63 -1.76
N GLU A 32 -17.30 -18.24 -1.38
CA GLU A 32 -17.85 -16.91 -1.67
C GLU A 32 -17.49 -15.85 -0.62
N ASP A 33 -17.28 -16.24 0.64
CA ASP A 33 -16.88 -15.33 1.73
C ASP A 33 -15.37 -14.99 1.74
N LYS A 34 -14.55 -15.61 0.87
CA LYS A 34 -13.08 -15.48 0.94
C LYS A 34 -12.51 -14.24 0.26
N LYS A 35 -13.21 -13.66 -0.72
CA LYS A 35 -12.69 -12.49 -1.46
C LYS A 35 -12.67 -11.21 -0.61
N GLU A 36 -13.62 -11.02 0.30
CA GLU A 36 -13.57 -9.89 1.26
C GLU A 36 -12.51 -10.11 2.36
N ASN A 37 -12.33 -11.36 2.81
CA ASN A 37 -11.40 -11.70 3.89
C ASN A 37 -9.90 -11.63 3.49
N ASP A 38 -9.57 -11.78 2.20
CA ASP A 38 -8.17 -11.77 1.74
C ASP A 38 -7.59 -10.35 1.66
N ASP A 39 -8.39 -9.35 1.27
CA ASP A 39 -7.96 -7.94 1.26
C ASP A 39 -7.78 -7.42 2.69
N ASP A 40 -8.68 -7.75 3.62
CA ASP A 40 -8.59 -7.36 5.03
C ASP A 40 -7.37 -7.95 5.75
N ASN A 41 -7.06 -9.24 5.52
CA ASN A 41 -5.86 -9.88 6.07
C ASN A 41 -4.56 -9.30 5.47
N LYS A 42 -4.61 -8.90 4.20
CA LYS A 42 -3.45 -8.32 3.51
C LYS A 42 -3.09 -6.94 4.05
N TYR A 43 -4.08 -6.09 4.33
CA TYR A 43 -3.85 -4.80 4.98
C TYR A 43 -3.31 -4.96 6.41
N ASP A 44 -3.67 -6.02 7.12
CA ASP A 44 -3.17 -6.30 8.46
C ASP A 44 -1.66 -6.59 8.49
N SER A 45 -1.15 -7.28 7.47
CA SER A 45 0.29 -7.50 7.31
C SER A 45 1.08 -6.22 6.99
N LEU A 46 0.43 -5.22 6.37
CA LEU A 46 1.03 -3.92 6.02
C LEU A 46 0.99 -2.94 7.20
N LYS A 47 -0.02 -3.02 8.08
CA LYS A 47 -0.13 -2.19 9.29
C LYS A 47 1.07 -2.34 10.23
N ASN A 48 1.72 -3.50 10.21
CA ASN A 48 2.84 -3.78 11.09
C ASN A 48 4.18 -3.29 10.54
N ILE A 49 4.23 -2.78 9.30
CA ILE A 49 5.48 -2.30 8.69
C ILE A 49 5.60 -0.79 8.94
N ASN A 50 6.56 -0.42 9.80
CA ASN A 50 6.93 0.98 10.01
C ASN A 50 8.25 1.25 9.29
N ALA A 51 8.26 2.19 8.34
CA ALA A 51 9.45 2.51 7.57
C ALA A 51 9.65 4.03 7.49
N PHE A 52 10.83 4.51 7.88
CA PHE A 52 11.16 5.93 7.83
C PHE A 52 12.59 6.15 7.33
N SER A 53 12.77 7.27 6.65
CA SER A 53 14.07 7.76 6.19
C SER A 53 14.23 9.22 6.60
N GLN A 54 15.48 9.68 6.71
CA GLN A 54 15.79 11.06 7.01
C GLN A 54 15.27 11.98 5.89
N VAL A 55 14.26 12.78 6.19
CA VAL A 55 13.78 13.84 5.31
C VAL A 55 14.49 15.15 5.65
N SER A 56 15.07 15.81 4.64
CA SER A 56 15.69 17.14 4.79
C SER A 56 14.72 18.12 5.48
N ARG A 57 15.24 18.89 6.44
CA ARG A 57 14.48 19.92 7.18
C ARG A 57 14.22 21.18 6.35
N TYR A 58 14.93 21.35 5.24
CA TYR A 58 14.78 22.49 4.34
C TYR A 58 13.61 22.22 3.38
N HIS A 59 12.46 22.86 3.63
CA HIS A 59 11.26 22.73 2.80
C HIS A 59 11.39 23.36 1.41
N THR A 60 12.37 24.23 1.19
CA THR A 60 12.45 25.03 -0.04
C THR A 60 13.24 24.37 -1.17
N GLU A 61 14.03 23.33 -0.88
CA GLU A 61 14.85 22.62 -1.88
C GLU A 61 14.25 21.28 -2.33
N THR A 62 13.05 20.91 -1.86
CA THR A 62 12.18 20.02 -2.64
C THR A 62 11.44 20.86 -3.68
N ILE A 63 12.19 21.70 -4.41
CA ILE A 63 11.83 22.03 -5.78
C ILE A 63 11.67 20.67 -6.45
N ASP A 64 10.53 20.48 -7.09
CA ASP A 64 10.19 19.37 -7.96
C ASP A 64 11.42 18.85 -8.70
N SER A 65 12.15 17.93 -8.07
CA SER A 65 13.31 17.34 -8.69
C SER A 65 12.74 16.37 -9.70
N TYR A 66 12.61 16.82 -10.96
CA TYR A 66 12.27 15.98 -12.11
C TYR A 66 13.20 14.75 -12.24
N ALA A 67 14.28 14.72 -11.47
CA ALA A 67 15.10 13.54 -11.26
C ALA A 67 14.23 12.39 -10.71
N LYS A 68 14.11 11.33 -11.50
CA LYS A 68 13.46 10.07 -11.10
C LYS A 68 14.36 9.20 -10.21
N ASP A 69 15.46 9.76 -9.74
CA ASP A 69 16.39 9.10 -8.84
C ASP A 69 15.84 9.13 -7.42
N ILE A 70 16.12 8.06 -6.67
CA ILE A 70 15.65 7.87 -5.30
C ILE A 70 16.90 7.84 -4.42
N ASP A 71 17.04 8.82 -3.53
CA ASP A 71 18.08 8.84 -2.50
C ASP A 71 17.41 8.85 -1.12
N LEU A 72 17.44 7.71 -0.44
CA LEU A 72 16.90 7.53 0.90
C LEU A 72 18.06 7.33 1.88
N LYS A 73 18.25 8.33 2.74
CA LYS A 73 19.27 8.33 3.80
C LYS A 73 18.69 7.81 5.10
N ASP A 74 19.50 7.10 5.88
CA ASP A 74 19.14 6.55 7.20
C ASP A 74 17.79 5.82 7.17
N LEU A 75 17.62 4.94 6.17
CA LEU A 75 16.43 4.11 6.00
C LEU A 75 16.38 3.08 7.13
N ASN A 76 15.32 3.17 7.91
CA ASN A 76 15.01 2.28 9.01
C ASN A 76 13.67 1.59 8.73
N ILE A 77 13.63 0.26 8.85
CA ILE A 77 12.43 -0.55 8.59
C ILE A 77 12.21 -1.53 9.75
N PHE A 78 11.01 -1.44 10.32
CA PHE A 78 10.54 -2.26 11.43
C PHE A 78 9.32 -3.06 10.99
N VAL A 79 9.21 -4.30 11.47
CA VAL A 79 8.00 -5.12 11.36
C VAL A 79 7.57 -5.54 12.75
N GLY A 80 6.48 -4.94 13.25
CA GLY A 80 6.14 -5.00 14.67
C GLY A 80 7.30 -4.49 15.50
N ASP A 81 7.78 -5.32 16.44
CA ASP A 81 8.91 -4.99 17.33
C ASP A 81 10.28 -5.37 16.74
N ARG A 82 10.32 -5.93 15.52
CA ARG A 82 11.57 -6.42 14.93
C ARG A 82 12.15 -5.41 13.95
N GLU A 83 13.38 -4.99 14.21
CA GLU A 83 14.22 -4.27 13.26
C GLU A 83 14.68 -5.18 12.11
N LEU A 84 14.35 -4.80 10.88
CA LEU A 84 14.82 -5.48 9.66
C LEU A 84 15.97 -4.74 8.99
N LEU A 85 15.90 -3.41 8.99
CA LEU A 85 16.88 -2.53 8.38
C LEU A 85 17.13 -1.38 9.35
N THR A 86 18.39 -1.09 9.66
CA THR A 86 18.79 -0.02 10.56
C THR A 86 19.86 0.82 9.88
N ASP A 87 19.67 2.14 9.83
CA ASP A 87 20.59 3.14 9.28
C ASP A 87 21.18 2.80 7.89
N ALA A 88 20.36 2.25 7.00
CA ALA A 88 20.80 1.90 5.66
C ALA A 88 20.64 3.08 4.68
N ASN A 89 21.57 3.23 3.75
CA ASN A 89 21.45 4.20 2.67
C ASN A 89 21.03 3.49 1.38
N LEU A 90 19.88 3.87 0.82
CA LEU A 90 19.33 3.29 -0.41
C LEU A 90 19.32 4.34 -1.52
N LYS A 91 20.14 4.10 -2.55
CA LYS A 91 20.21 4.93 -3.75
C LYS A 91 19.80 4.13 -4.98
N LEU A 92 18.77 4.58 -5.68
CA LEU A 92 18.27 3.97 -6.91
C LEU A 92 18.28 5.03 -8.03
N TYR A 93 19.00 4.75 -9.10
CA TYR A 93 19.09 5.61 -10.27
C TYR A 93 18.10 5.17 -11.34
N GLN A 94 17.56 6.15 -12.08
CA GLN A 94 16.68 5.87 -13.21
C GLN A 94 17.38 4.99 -14.25
N GLY A 95 16.65 4.00 -14.76
CA GLY A 95 17.14 3.11 -15.83
C GLY A 95 18.09 2.01 -15.37
N VAL A 96 18.37 1.91 -14.06
CA VAL A 96 19.20 0.85 -13.50
C VAL A 96 18.36 -0.29 -12.96
N HIS A 97 18.73 -1.52 -13.31
CA HIS A 97 18.12 -2.74 -12.77
C HIS A 97 18.89 -3.22 -11.55
N TYR A 98 18.19 -3.30 -10.42
CA TYR A 98 18.75 -3.72 -9.13
C TYR A 98 18.24 -5.10 -8.72
N GLY A 99 19.14 -5.94 -8.23
CA GLY A 99 18.82 -7.25 -7.66
C GLY A 99 19.04 -7.28 -6.15
N LEU A 100 18.05 -7.76 -5.40
CA LEU A 100 18.13 -7.85 -3.94
C LEU A 100 18.56 -9.28 -3.51
N ILE A 101 19.81 -9.41 -3.04
CA ILE A 101 20.40 -10.69 -2.59
C ILE A 101 20.49 -10.79 -1.06
N GLY A 102 20.56 -12.01 -0.53
CA GLY A 102 20.49 -12.27 0.92
C GLY A 102 19.71 -13.54 1.28
N GLN A 103 19.80 -13.96 2.55
CA GLN A 103 19.12 -15.15 3.06
C GLN A 103 17.60 -14.98 3.13
N ASN A 104 16.86 -16.09 3.08
CA ASN A 104 15.41 -16.07 3.28
C ASN A 104 15.07 -15.57 4.68
N GLY A 105 14.06 -14.70 4.77
CA GLY A 105 13.64 -14.10 6.04
C GLY A 105 14.45 -12.87 6.50
N ILE A 106 15.41 -12.38 5.70
CA ILE A 106 16.18 -11.16 6.02
C ILE A 106 15.40 -9.84 5.77
N GLY A 107 14.17 -9.92 5.24
CA GLY A 107 13.34 -8.75 4.99
C GLY A 107 13.29 -8.27 3.53
N LYS A 108 13.74 -9.07 2.56
CA LYS A 108 13.72 -8.71 1.13
C LYS A 108 12.33 -8.33 0.61
N SER A 109 11.39 -9.25 0.73
CA SER A 109 10.02 -9.02 0.30
C SER A 109 9.38 -7.89 1.11
N THR A 110 9.78 -7.70 2.37
CA THR A 110 9.32 -6.58 3.19
C THR A 110 9.83 -5.24 2.67
N LEU A 111 11.10 -5.13 2.29
CA LEU A 111 11.65 -3.92 1.67
C LEU A 111 10.91 -3.60 0.36
N LEU A 112 10.70 -4.61 -0.48
CA LEU A 112 9.95 -4.46 -1.73
C LEU A 112 8.49 -4.05 -1.49
N LYS A 113 7.81 -4.61 -0.49
CA LYS A 113 6.48 -4.19 -0.06
C LYS A 113 6.48 -2.74 0.44
N ALA A 114 7.45 -2.36 1.26
CA ALA A 114 7.56 -1.00 1.78
C ALA A 114 7.74 0.04 0.66
N ILE A 115 8.54 -0.26 -0.36
CA ILE A 115 8.70 0.58 -1.56
C ILE A 115 7.41 0.55 -2.41
N GLY A 116 6.90 -0.64 -2.70
CA GLY A 116 5.73 -0.86 -3.55
C GLY A 116 4.48 -0.12 -3.09
N TYR A 117 4.17 -0.24 -1.81
CA TYR A 117 3.05 0.44 -1.16
C TYR A 117 3.36 1.87 -0.71
N LYS A 118 4.57 2.36 -1.00
CA LYS A 118 5.10 3.66 -0.56
C LYS A 118 4.89 3.88 0.95
N LEU A 119 5.24 2.89 1.76
CA LEU A 119 5.16 2.97 3.22
C LEU A 119 6.32 3.76 3.84
N ILE A 120 7.39 3.95 3.06
CA ILE A 120 8.59 4.67 3.51
C ILE A 120 8.29 6.17 3.60
N ILE A 121 8.35 6.72 4.81
CA ILE A 121 8.31 8.16 5.04
C ILE A 121 9.55 8.80 4.39
N GLY A 122 9.34 9.77 3.50
CA GLY A 122 10.41 10.43 2.73
C GLY A 122 10.62 9.88 1.31
N PHE A 123 9.83 8.88 0.90
CA PHE A 123 9.85 8.40 -0.48
C PHE A 123 9.34 9.48 -1.45
N PRO A 124 9.97 9.70 -2.62
CA PRO A 124 9.53 10.70 -3.60
C PRO A 124 8.10 10.47 -4.13
N ASP A 125 7.25 11.50 -4.06
CA ASP A 125 5.84 11.40 -4.49
C ASP A 125 5.70 11.22 -6.01
N GLN A 126 6.61 11.84 -6.79
CA GLN A 126 6.61 11.85 -8.26
C GLN A 126 6.93 10.48 -8.89
N VAL A 127 7.58 9.59 -8.14
CA VAL A 127 7.95 8.25 -8.64
C VAL A 127 6.76 7.31 -8.55
N GLN A 128 6.35 6.72 -9.67
CA GLN A 128 5.31 5.69 -9.69
C GLN A 128 5.91 4.32 -9.38
N THR A 129 5.38 3.66 -8.34
CA THR A 129 5.81 2.34 -7.91
C THR A 129 4.73 1.32 -8.23
N HIS A 130 5.11 0.24 -8.91
CA HIS A 130 4.26 -0.94 -9.07
C HIS A 130 4.95 -2.12 -8.41
N TYR A 131 4.22 -2.81 -7.56
CA TYR A 131 4.72 -3.98 -6.86
C TYR A 131 3.89 -5.18 -7.29
N VAL A 132 4.58 -6.18 -7.82
CA VAL A 132 4.00 -7.47 -8.18
C VAL A 132 4.25 -8.41 -7.02
N GLU A 133 3.18 -8.90 -6.43
CA GLU A 133 3.26 -9.88 -5.35
C GLU A 133 3.72 -11.23 -5.86
N GLN A 134 4.40 -11.96 -4.99
CA GLN A 134 4.65 -13.37 -5.22
C GLN A 134 3.30 -14.10 -5.14
N PHE A 135 2.78 -14.54 -6.28
CA PHE A 135 1.50 -15.23 -6.33
C PHE A 135 1.64 -16.68 -5.84
N GLU A 136 0.98 -17.01 -4.73
CA GLU A 136 0.90 -18.39 -4.24
C GLU A 136 -0.40 -19.09 -4.70
N ASN A 137 -1.47 -18.34 -4.99
CA ASN A 137 -2.78 -18.88 -5.36
C ASN A 137 -3.42 -18.14 -6.55
N VAL A 138 -2.85 -18.28 -7.75
CA VAL A 138 -3.51 -17.79 -8.97
C VAL A 138 -4.62 -18.76 -9.35
N ASN A 139 -5.86 -18.27 -9.46
CA ASN A 139 -6.91 -19.03 -10.11
C ASN A 139 -6.60 -19.11 -11.61
N LEU A 140 -6.06 -20.26 -12.04
CA LEU A 140 -5.67 -20.53 -13.42
C LEU A 140 -6.86 -20.60 -14.39
N ASP A 141 -8.09 -20.61 -13.88
CA ASP A 141 -9.30 -20.68 -14.71
C ASP A 141 -9.69 -19.31 -15.30
N LYS A 142 -9.12 -18.21 -14.79
CA LYS A 142 -9.33 -16.87 -15.35
C LYS A 142 -8.37 -16.59 -16.49
N ARG A 143 -8.85 -15.93 -17.54
CA ARG A 143 -7.97 -15.46 -18.62
C ARG A 143 -7.07 -14.36 -18.11
N VAL A 144 -5.83 -14.34 -18.61
CA VAL A 144 -4.81 -13.32 -18.26
C VAL A 144 -5.34 -11.90 -18.49
N ILE A 145 -6.10 -11.68 -19.58
CA ILE A 145 -6.66 -10.37 -19.89
C ILE A 145 -7.68 -9.91 -18.85
N ASP A 146 -8.47 -10.83 -18.30
CA ASP A 146 -9.48 -10.51 -17.30
C ASP A 146 -8.79 -10.13 -15.98
N ILE A 147 -7.72 -10.84 -15.60
CA ILE A 147 -6.89 -10.51 -14.43
C ILE A 147 -6.26 -9.12 -14.57
N ILE A 148 -5.71 -8.78 -15.74
CA ILE A 148 -5.12 -7.46 -15.98
C ILE A 148 -6.19 -6.37 -15.92
N LEU A 149 -7.36 -6.59 -16.52
CA LEU A 149 -8.47 -5.64 -16.49
C LEU A 149 -9.04 -5.44 -15.07
N GLU A 150 -9.07 -6.50 -14.25
CA GLU A 150 -9.43 -6.42 -12.84
C GLU A 150 -8.38 -5.68 -11.99
N SER A 151 -7.10 -5.71 -12.38
CA SER A 151 -6.04 -5.02 -11.64
C SER A 151 -6.09 -3.49 -11.74
N ASP A 152 -6.75 -2.95 -12.77
CA ASP A 152 -6.98 -1.51 -12.92
C ASP A 152 -8.14 -1.05 -12.03
N LYS A 153 -7.81 -0.75 -10.77
CA LYS A 153 -8.76 -0.27 -9.77
C LYS A 153 -9.56 0.96 -10.22
N LYS A 154 -8.97 1.82 -11.06
CA LYS A 154 -9.64 3.02 -11.55
C LYS A 154 -10.70 2.64 -12.58
N ALA A 155 -10.33 1.80 -13.54
CA ALA A 155 -11.27 1.30 -14.54
C ALA A 155 -12.40 0.48 -13.89
N GLU A 156 -12.07 -0.38 -12.92
CA GLU A 156 -13.05 -1.19 -12.19
C GLU A 156 -14.07 -0.31 -11.45
N ARG A 157 -13.60 0.75 -10.77
CA ARG A 157 -14.47 1.72 -10.09
C ARG A 157 -15.41 2.43 -11.05
N ILE A 158 -14.89 2.93 -12.17
CA ILE A 158 -15.71 3.61 -13.18
C ILE A 158 -16.77 2.66 -13.75
N LYS A 159 -16.40 1.40 -14.00
CA LYS A 159 -17.36 0.36 -14.44
C LYS A 159 -18.46 0.11 -13.40
N LYS A 160 -18.11 0.03 -12.11
CA LYS A 160 -19.09 -0.12 -11.01
C LYS A 160 -20.05 1.08 -10.95
N GLU A 161 -19.52 2.30 -11.00
CA GLU A 161 -20.34 3.53 -11.01
C GLU A 161 -21.27 3.57 -12.24
N HIS A 162 -20.76 3.22 -13.42
CA HIS A 162 -21.54 3.15 -14.65
C HIS A 162 -22.70 2.16 -14.54
N ASN A 163 -22.43 0.93 -14.08
CA ASN A 163 -23.45 -0.12 -13.97
C ASN A 163 -24.55 0.27 -12.96
N LEU A 164 -24.17 0.82 -11.81
CA LEU A 164 -25.13 1.32 -10.81
C LEU A 164 -26.05 2.41 -11.37
N LEU A 165 -25.49 3.35 -12.14
CA LEU A 165 -26.29 4.40 -12.78
C LEU A 165 -27.18 3.84 -13.88
N GLN A 166 -26.67 2.92 -14.69
CA GLN A 166 -27.42 2.30 -15.78
C GLN A 166 -28.64 1.55 -15.24
N GLU A 167 -28.47 0.70 -14.23
CA GLU A 167 -29.58 -0.04 -13.60
C GLU A 167 -30.63 0.90 -12.99
N ALA A 168 -30.19 2.00 -12.38
CA ALA A 168 -31.10 2.99 -11.80
C ALA A 168 -31.90 3.75 -12.86
N VAL A 169 -31.29 4.07 -14.01
CA VAL A 169 -31.94 4.75 -15.14
C VAL A 169 -32.91 3.82 -15.86
N GLU A 170 -32.52 2.58 -16.14
CA GLU A 170 -33.39 1.56 -16.76
C GLU A 170 -34.61 1.24 -15.90
N GLY A 171 -34.46 1.30 -14.57
CA GLY A 171 -35.56 1.13 -13.63
C GLY A 171 -36.60 2.27 -13.62
N GLY A 172 -36.35 3.38 -14.31
CA GLY A 172 -37.31 4.48 -14.54
C GLY A 172 -37.81 5.21 -13.28
N ASN A 173 -37.24 4.94 -12.10
CA ASN A 173 -37.68 5.51 -10.83
C ASN A 173 -36.68 6.57 -10.34
N THR A 174 -37.15 7.81 -10.24
CA THR A 174 -36.37 8.96 -9.76
C THR A 174 -35.73 8.69 -8.39
N GLN A 175 -36.40 7.98 -7.49
CA GLN A 175 -35.85 7.64 -6.16
C GLN A 175 -34.64 6.71 -6.26
N LYS A 176 -34.67 5.73 -7.17
CA LYS A 176 -33.54 4.82 -7.39
C LYS A 176 -32.32 5.55 -7.97
N ILE A 177 -32.55 6.49 -8.88
CA ILE A 177 -31.50 7.34 -9.45
C ILE A 177 -30.83 8.18 -8.35
N VAL A 178 -31.63 8.82 -7.50
CA VAL A 178 -31.11 9.60 -6.36
C VAL A 178 -30.30 8.70 -5.42
N GLN A 179 -30.79 7.50 -5.09
CA GLN A 179 -30.08 6.55 -4.24
C GLN A 179 -28.74 6.11 -4.85
N ALA A 180 -28.72 5.76 -6.14
CA ALA A 180 -27.49 5.38 -6.84
C ALA A 180 -26.45 6.51 -6.84
N VAL A 181 -26.88 7.75 -7.08
CA VAL A 181 -25.98 8.92 -7.06
C VAL A 181 -25.44 9.17 -5.64
N LEU A 182 -26.26 9.02 -4.60
CA LEU A 182 -25.81 9.16 -3.21
C LEU A 182 -24.80 8.08 -2.84
N GLN A 183 -25.04 6.84 -3.27
CA GLN A 183 -24.12 5.73 -3.04
C GLN A 183 -22.76 5.96 -3.74
N ILE A 184 -22.77 6.41 -4.99
CA ILE A 184 -21.54 6.78 -5.70
C ILE A 184 -20.78 7.91 -5.00
N LYS A 185 -21.50 8.92 -4.50
CA LYS A 185 -20.88 10.00 -3.71
C LYS A 185 -20.26 9.47 -2.42
N TYR A 186 -20.95 8.57 -1.73
CA TYR A 186 -20.45 7.93 -0.51
C TYR A 186 -19.17 7.12 -0.79
N ASP A 187 -19.20 6.23 -1.79
CA ASP A 187 -18.04 5.42 -2.20
C ASP A 187 -16.85 6.29 -2.59
N ARG A 188 -17.10 7.43 -3.23
CA ARG A 188 -16.08 8.43 -3.56
C ARG A 188 -15.45 9.06 -2.33
N LEU A 189 -16.24 9.41 -1.33
CA LEU A 189 -15.76 9.96 -0.06
C LEU A 189 -14.95 8.91 0.73
N CYS A 190 -15.42 7.66 0.80
CA CYS A 190 -14.68 6.57 1.42
C CYS A 190 -13.32 6.34 0.77
N SER A 191 -13.27 6.28 -0.56
CA SER A 191 -12.00 6.14 -1.28
C SER A 191 -11.05 7.31 -1.03
N ALA A 192 -11.58 8.54 -0.99
CA ALA A 192 -10.78 9.73 -0.70
C ALA A 192 -10.24 9.72 0.75
N LEU A 193 -11.03 9.22 1.71
CA LEU A 193 -10.62 9.06 3.09
C LEU A 193 -9.44 8.08 3.22
N GLU A 194 -9.52 6.93 2.56
CA GLU A 194 -8.42 5.94 2.53
C GLU A 194 -7.14 6.50 1.92
N GLU A 195 -7.27 7.27 0.84
CA GLU A 195 -6.12 7.94 0.22
C GLU A 195 -5.48 8.95 1.17
N GLN A 196 -6.29 9.76 1.87
CA GLN A 196 -5.77 10.70 2.86
C GLN A 196 -5.16 9.98 4.06
N GLU A 197 -5.71 8.85 4.51
CA GLU A 197 -5.13 8.06 5.59
C GLU A 197 -3.72 7.57 5.22
N LYS A 198 -3.54 7.12 3.96
CA LYS A 198 -2.22 6.73 3.44
C LYS A 198 -1.25 7.92 3.42
N VAL A 199 -1.70 9.09 2.98
CA VAL A 199 -0.89 10.32 2.96
C VAL A 199 -0.53 10.77 4.38
N PHE A 200 -1.48 10.72 5.30
CA PHE A 200 -1.30 11.04 6.71
C PHE A 200 -0.23 10.15 7.36
N LYS A 201 -0.30 8.82 7.15
CA LYS A 201 0.70 7.88 7.68
C LYS A 201 2.11 8.09 7.10
N ARG A 202 2.22 8.62 5.87
CA ARG A 202 3.50 8.89 5.18
C ARG A 202 4.19 10.19 5.59
N ARG A 203 3.49 11.16 6.19
CA ARG A 203 4.02 12.51 6.44
C ARG A 203 4.41 12.68 7.90
N SER A 204 5.55 13.34 8.14
CA SER A 204 6.04 13.68 9.49
C SER A 204 5.96 15.19 9.75
N ARG A 205 5.85 15.58 11.03
CA ARG A 205 5.88 16.97 11.52
C ARG A 205 4.77 17.85 10.91
N GLU A 206 5.11 19.05 10.44
CA GLU A 206 4.17 20.09 10.01
C GLU A 206 3.32 19.64 8.80
N ARG A 207 3.91 18.90 7.86
CA ARG A 207 3.18 18.23 6.77
C ARG A 207 2.19 17.16 7.23
N ALA A 208 2.44 16.55 8.39
CA ALA A 208 1.49 15.63 9.00
C ALA A 208 0.28 16.39 9.58
N LYS A 209 0.48 17.62 10.08
CA LYS A 209 -0.61 18.44 10.62
C LYS A 209 -1.61 18.82 9.53
N GLU A 210 -1.15 19.33 8.39
CA GLU A 210 -2.03 19.65 7.26
C GLU A 210 -2.75 18.40 6.71
N ALA A 211 -2.06 17.26 6.63
CA ALA A 211 -2.66 16.00 6.20
C ALA A 211 -3.72 15.50 7.19
N ARG A 212 -3.48 15.65 8.51
CA ARG A 212 -4.46 15.34 9.57
C ARG A 212 -5.71 16.21 9.47
N GLU A 213 -5.53 17.51 9.25
CA GLU A 213 -6.65 18.44 9.10
C GLU A 213 -7.52 18.06 7.89
N LYS A 214 -6.90 17.77 6.74
CA LYS A 214 -7.62 17.29 5.56
C LYS A 214 -8.33 15.95 5.79
N TYR A 215 -7.66 15.00 6.45
CA TYR A 215 -8.26 13.72 6.83
C TYR A 215 -9.51 13.92 7.69
N PHE A 216 -9.43 14.77 8.73
CA PHE A 216 -10.54 15.01 9.66
C PHE A 216 -11.74 15.67 8.98
N VAL A 217 -11.51 16.57 8.02
CA VAL A 217 -12.58 17.18 7.21
C VAL A 217 -13.33 16.11 6.40
N ILE A 218 -12.59 15.21 5.73
CA ILE A 218 -13.21 14.14 4.94
C ILE A 218 -13.90 13.11 5.84
N GLU A 219 -13.29 12.76 6.98
CA GLU A 219 -13.88 11.85 7.96
C GLU A 219 -15.23 12.37 8.47
N LYS A 220 -15.32 13.68 8.74
CA LYS A 220 -16.58 14.33 9.10
C LYS A 220 -17.61 14.22 7.97
N GLN A 221 -17.22 14.46 6.72
CA GLN A 221 -18.11 14.34 5.56
C GLN A 221 -18.61 12.90 5.36
N VAL A 222 -17.75 11.89 5.55
CA VAL A 222 -18.14 10.47 5.49
C VAL A 222 -19.14 10.13 6.59
N ASN A 223 -18.91 10.62 7.81
CA ASN A 223 -19.81 10.39 8.94
C ASN A 223 -21.17 11.08 8.75
N GLU A 224 -21.20 12.26 8.13
CA GLU A 224 -22.43 12.95 7.75
C GLU A 224 -23.18 12.20 6.64
N ALA A 225 -22.47 11.69 5.64
CA ALA A 225 -23.06 10.94 4.53
C ALA A 225 -23.54 9.52 4.90
N LYS A 226 -23.11 8.99 6.06
CA LYS A 226 -23.56 7.69 6.60
C LYS A 226 -24.92 7.79 7.31
N ARG A 227 -25.37 9.00 7.65
CA ARG A 227 -26.66 9.27 8.31
C ARG A 227 -27.78 9.42 7.29
#